data_AF-A0AAE5AEQ2-F1
#
_entry.id   AF-A0AAE5AEQ2-F1
#
_cell.length_a   1.000
_cell.length_b   1.000
_cell.length_c   1.000
_cell.angle_alpha   90.00
_cell.angle_beta   90.00
_cell.angle_gamma   90.00
#
_symmetry.space_group_name_H-M   'P 1'
#
loop_
_entity.id
_entity.type
_entity.pdbx_description
1 polymer ?
#
loop_
_entity_poly.entity_id
_entity_poly.type
_entity_poly.pdbx_seq_one_letter_code
_entity_poly.pdbx_strand_id
1 'polypeptide(L)'
;MRWYARPDGDYAQLNVAPQLDSWDQADNRSQVQLRTFLDEAQALLAPSRIDDPWALRLDVGLAPHLDLLSKRDLDNYAKPLAARLSDGKLVSVWCAKRGGANSSVRIEPAREVPAPSTGVLLATTTASWDGPAAKEQIRSALAGVEELPDGPVRLELAFTVGPSRNWLNLWKPTIDSLGALLGHEQPFRPWNPRDGRITELGLHLDVDPSLRYEVVIGIAARPAVAVPIDPG
;
A
#
# COMPACT_ATOMS: atom_id res chain seq x y z
N MET A 1 -11.01 -0.10 14.67
CA MET A 1 -10.35 0.31 13.42
C MET A 1 -9.73 1.68 13.60
N ARG A 2 -8.44 1.82 13.29
CA ARG A 2 -7.68 3.07 13.41
C ARG A 2 -7.17 3.53 12.05
N TRP A 3 -7.03 4.85 11.91
CA TRP A 3 -6.48 5.51 10.73
C TRP A 3 -5.34 6.39 11.19
N TYR A 4 -4.26 6.46 10.40
CA TYR A 4 -3.09 7.25 10.75
C TYR A 4 -2.78 8.28 9.67
N ALA A 5 -2.27 9.43 10.08
CA ALA A 5 -1.83 10.46 9.17
C ALA A 5 -0.69 9.95 8.27
N ARG A 6 -0.62 10.50 7.07
CA ARG A 6 0.55 10.37 6.20
C ARG A 6 1.73 11.13 6.81
N PRO A 7 2.91 10.50 7.01
CA PRO A 7 4.13 11.19 7.40
C PRO A 7 4.44 12.37 6.47
N ASP A 8 4.73 13.54 7.04
CA ASP A 8 4.91 14.81 6.33
C ASP A 8 6.13 15.65 6.76
N GLY A 9 6.89 15.18 7.75
CA GLY A 9 8.16 15.74 8.20
C GLY A 9 9.34 15.39 7.28
N ASP A 10 10.55 15.48 7.86
CA ASP A 10 11.81 15.33 7.13
C ASP A 10 11.93 13.98 6.44
N TYR A 11 12.60 13.97 5.29
CA TYR A 11 12.79 12.78 4.48
C TYR A 11 14.24 12.55 4.12
N ALA A 12 14.57 11.27 3.93
CA ALA A 12 15.82 10.86 3.32
C ALA A 12 15.60 10.69 1.80
N GLN A 13 16.46 11.32 1.01
CA GLN A 13 16.50 11.15 -0.43
C GLN A 13 17.18 9.81 -0.75
N LEU A 14 16.52 8.97 -1.56
CA LEU A 14 17.11 7.73 -2.06
C LEU A 14 18.00 8.02 -3.27
N ASN A 15 19.17 7.40 -3.31
CA ASN A 15 20.09 7.45 -4.46
C ASN A 15 19.86 6.28 -5.42
N VAL A 16 19.28 5.18 -4.93
CA VAL A 16 18.84 4.04 -5.74
C VAL A 16 17.34 4.13 -5.98
N ALA A 17 16.93 3.94 -7.24
CA ALA A 17 15.52 3.90 -7.60
C ALA A 17 14.84 2.70 -6.92
N PRO A 18 13.69 2.90 -6.25
CA PRO A 18 12.86 1.81 -5.74
C PRO A 18 12.60 0.76 -6.83
N GLN A 19 12.68 -0.50 -6.45
CA GLN A 19 12.42 -1.62 -7.35
C GLN A 19 11.16 -2.34 -6.94
N LEU A 20 10.43 -2.84 -7.94
CA LEU A 20 9.28 -3.69 -7.72
C LEU A 20 9.75 -5.06 -7.22
N ASP A 21 9.03 -5.61 -6.25
CA ASP A 21 9.10 -7.05 -5.96
C ASP A 21 8.47 -7.82 -7.14
N SER A 22 9.30 -8.53 -7.90
CA SER A 22 8.87 -9.35 -9.04
C SER A 22 9.07 -10.83 -8.74
N TRP A 23 8.24 -11.69 -9.35
CA TRP A 23 8.31 -13.16 -9.29
C TRP A 23 9.55 -13.77 -9.96
N ASP A 24 10.57 -12.96 -10.24
CA ASP A 24 11.82 -13.42 -10.86
C ASP A 24 12.68 -14.22 -9.87
N GLN A 25 13.49 -15.15 -10.40
CA GLN A 25 14.42 -15.95 -9.58
C GLN A 25 15.43 -15.06 -8.81
N ALA A 26 15.88 -15.55 -7.64
CA ALA A 26 16.66 -14.81 -6.65
C ALA A 26 18.03 -14.28 -7.13
N ASP A 27 18.53 -14.81 -8.25
CA ASP A 27 19.78 -14.46 -8.94
C ASP A 27 19.56 -13.54 -10.16
N ASN A 28 18.31 -13.14 -10.43
CA ASN A 28 18.01 -12.16 -11.46
C ASN A 28 18.42 -10.75 -11.00
N ARG A 29 18.85 -9.92 -11.95
CA ARG A 29 19.32 -8.53 -11.74
C ARG A 29 18.31 -7.70 -10.94
N SER A 30 17.01 -7.94 -11.13
CA SER A 30 15.92 -7.30 -10.39
C SER A 30 16.01 -7.53 -8.89
N GLN A 31 16.33 -8.75 -8.45
CA GLN A 31 16.45 -9.12 -7.04
C GLN A 31 17.70 -8.53 -6.37
N VAL A 32 18.79 -8.38 -7.12
CA VAL A 32 19.97 -7.63 -6.65
C VAL A 32 19.60 -6.16 -6.47
N GLN A 33 18.95 -5.54 -7.45
CA GLN A 33 18.55 -4.12 -7.39
C GLN A 33 17.55 -3.86 -6.26
N LEU A 34 16.58 -4.77 -6.04
CA LEU A 34 15.64 -4.70 -4.92
C LEU A 34 16.39 -4.70 -3.59
N ARG A 35 17.32 -5.64 -3.40
CA ARG A 35 18.12 -5.72 -2.17
C ARG A 35 18.94 -4.46 -1.93
N THR A 36 19.59 -3.93 -2.96
CA THR A 36 20.36 -2.68 -2.86
C THR A 36 19.48 -1.51 -2.41
N PHE A 37 18.28 -1.37 -3.00
CA PHE A 37 17.31 -0.37 -2.57
C PHE A 37 16.90 -0.56 -1.09
N LEU A 38 16.61 -1.79 -0.68
CA LEU A 38 16.19 -2.09 0.70
C LEU A 38 17.33 -1.82 1.72
N ASP A 39 18.57 -2.16 1.36
CA ASP A 39 19.74 -1.91 2.20
C ASP A 39 20.00 -0.41 2.37
N GLU A 40 19.91 0.37 1.29
CA GLU A 40 20.04 1.82 1.34
C GLU A 40 18.94 2.45 2.20
N ALA A 41 17.68 2.11 1.95
CA ALA A 41 16.55 2.66 2.70
C ALA A 41 16.66 2.36 4.20
N GLN A 42 17.05 1.13 4.56
CA GLN A 42 17.28 0.78 5.96
C GLN A 42 18.44 1.57 6.58
N ALA A 43 19.55 1.75 5.86
CA ALA A 43 20.69 2.52 6.35
C ALA A 43 20.34 4.00 6.56
N LEU A 44 19.59 4.61 5.63
CA LEU A 44 19.15 6.00 5.72
C LEU A 44 18.18 6.25 6.89
N LEU A 45 17.33 5.27 7.20
CA LEU A 45 16.33 5.39 8.26
C LEU A 45 16.84 4.95 9.64
N ALA A 46 17.98 4.24 9.72
CA ALA A 46 18.51 3.74 10.98
C ALA A 46 18.72 4.81 12.06
N PRO A 47 19.18 6.05 11.75
CA PRO A 47 19.31 7.12 12.73
C PRO A 47 17.98 7.64 13.30
N SER A 48 16.88 7.42 12.57
CA SER A 48 15.55 7.95 12.90
C SER A 48 14.63 6.92 13.57
N ARG A 49 15.18 5.85 14.14
CA ARG A 49 14.39 4.78 14.79
C ARG A 49 13.43 5.33 15.85
N ILE A 50 12.27 4.68 15.94
CA ILE A 50 11.16 5.10 16.79
C ILE A 50 10.75 3.92 17.67
N ASP A 51 10.72 4.14 18.99
CA ASP A 51 10.36 3.10 19.95
C ASP A 51 8.85 2.96 20.17
N ASP A 52 8.06 3.94 19.77
CA ASP A 52 6.59 3.92 19.80
C ASP A 52 6.00 3.41 18.46
N PRO A 53 4.69 3.14 18.38
CA PRO A 53 4.04 2.85 17.10
C PRO A 53 4.39 3.92 16.06
N TRP A 54 4.79 3.48 14.87
CA TRP A 54 5.35 4.36 13.86
C TRP A 54 4.74 4.11 12.48
N ALA A 55 4.86 5.13 11.62
CA ALA A 55 4.36 5.15 10.27
C ALA A 55 5.51 5.32 9.28
N LEU A 56 5.47 4.54 8.19
CA LEU A 56 6.39 4.62 7.05
C LEU A 56 5.76 5.41 5.92
N ARG A 57 6.57 6.20 5.20
CA ARG A 57 6.19 6.73 3.88
C ARG A 57 7.30 6.54 2.86
N LEU A 58 6.93 6.01 1.69
CA LEU A 58 7.75 5.93 0.49
C LEU A 58 7.12 6.78 -0.62
N ASP A 59 7.87 7.75 -1.15
CA ASP A 59 7.50 8.49 -2.36
C ASP A 59 8.37 8.00 -3.52
N VAL A 60 7.77 7.30 -4.47
CA VAL A 60 8.43 6.75 -5.66
C VAL A 60 8.42 7.79 -6.78
N GLY A 61 9.62 8.25 -7.13
CA GLY A 61 9.85 9.06 -8.32
C GLY A 61 9.99 8.17 -9.56
N LEU A 62 9.14 8.39 -10.57
CA LEU A 62 9.19 7.69 -11.84
C LEU A 62 9.71 8.61 -12.96
N ALA A 63 10.51 8.04 -13.86
CA ALA A 63 11.01 8.77 -15.01
C ALA A 63 9.84 9.34 -15.85
N PRO A 64 9.95 10.56 -16.41
CA PRO A 64 8.80 11.28 -17.00
C PRO A 64 8.09 10.56 -18.16
N HIS A 65 8.79 9.66 -18.85
CA HIS A 65 8.24 8.87 -19.97
C HIS A 65 7.44 7.64 -19.52
N LEU A 66 7.43 7.34 -18.22
CA LEU A 66 6.73 6.20 -17.67
C LEU A 66 5.28 6.54 -17.37
N ASP A 67 4.36 5.69 -17.85
CA ASP A 67 2.95 5.78 -17.47
C ASP A 67 2.78 5.56 -15.95
N LEU A 68 2.15 6.53 -15.29
CA LEU A 68 1.84 6.49 -13.86
C LEU A 68 0.64 5.60 -13.55
N LEU A 69 -0.32 5.45 -14.48
CA LEU A 69 -1.62 4.83 -14.22
C LEU A 69 -1.68 3.37 -14.67
N SER A 70 -0.63 2.86 -15.29
CA SER A 70 -0.50 1.47 -15.70
C SER A 70 0.71 0.81 -15.02
N LYS A 71 0.48 -0.38 -14.46
CA LYS A 71 1.48 -1.17 -13.72
C LYS A 71 2.07 -0.39 -12.53
N ARG A 72 3.19 -0.90 -11.99
CA ARG A 72 3.96 -0.26 -10.91
C ARG A 72 3.08 -0.04 -9.68
N ASP A 73 2.42 -1.12 -9.30
CA ASP A 73 1.46 -1.16 -8.21
C ASP A 73 2.21 -0.82 -6.91
N LEU A 74 1.65 0.07 -6.12
CA LEU A 74 2.37 0.69 -5.01
C LEU A 74 2.71 -0.30 -3.89
N ASP A 75 1.91 -1.35 -3.73
CA ASP A 75 2.16 -2.41 -2.77
C ASP A 75 3.40 -3.25 -3.12
N ASN A 76 3.73 -3.40 -4.41
CA ASN A 76 4.96 -4.07 -4.86
C ASN A 76 6.24 -3.29 -4.53
N TYR A 77 6.15 -1.98 -4.23
CA TYR A 77 7.25 -1.21 -3.64
C TYR A 77 7.19 -1.19 -2.11
N ALA A 78 5.99 -0.99 -1.56
CA ALA A 78 5.80 -0.77 -0.14
C ALA A 78 6.01 -2.03 0.70
N LYS A 79 5.51 -3.19 0.24
CA LYS A 79 5.55 -4.45 0.97
C LYS A 79 6.97 -4.95 1.28
N PRO A 80 7.92 -5.03 0.31
CA PRO A 80 9.27 -5.48 0.63
C PRO A 80 9.99 -4.52 1.60
N LEU A 81 9.76 -3.21 1.47
CA LEU A 81 10.33 -2.21 2.37
C LEU A 81 9.75 -2.32 3.78
N ALA A 82 8.42 -2.40 3.91
CA ALA A 82 7.74 -2.60 5.18
C ALA A 82 8.18 -3.91 5.86
N ALA A 83 8.29 -5.01 5.10
CA ALA A 83 8.76 -6.28 5.62
C ALA A 83 10.21 -6.22 6.11
N ARG A 84 11.08 -5.46 5.43
CA ARG A 84 12.48 -5.25 5.85
C ARG A 84 12.60 -4.45 7.14
N LEU A 85 11.76 -3.43 7.32
CA LEU A 85 11.87 -2.48 8.42
C LEU A 85 11.01 -2.85 9.64
N SER A 86 9.99 -3.68 9.47
CA SER A 86 9.03 -4.00 10.52
C SER A 86 9.70 -4.63 11.74
N ASP A 87 9.40 -4.06 12.91
CA ASP A 87 9.82 -4.51 14.23
C ASP A 87 8.62 -4.85 15.13
N GLY A 88 7.42 -4.98 14.52
CA GLY A 88 6.16 -5.18 15.23
C GLY A 88 5.46 -3.90 15.68
N LYS A 89 6.09 -2.71 15.53
CA LYS A 89 5.51 -1.41 15.89
C LYS A 89 5.09 -0.58 14.67
N LEU A 90 5.35 -1.08 13.46
CA LEU A 90 4.88 -0.49 12.21
C LEU A 90 3.36 -0.63 12.10
N VAL A 91 2.64 0.49 12.28
CA VAL A 91 1.16 0.52 12.27
C VAL A 91 0.55 1.25 11.08
N SER A 92 1.37 1.95 10.29
CA SER A 92 0.89 2.58 9.06
C SER A 92 1.96 2.62 7.98
N VAL A 93 1.56 2.37 6.74
CA VAL A 93 2.44 2.46 5.57
C VAL A 93 1.75 3.28 4.49
N TRP A 94 2.45 4.32 4.06
CA TRP A 94 2.09 5.16 2.96
C TRP A 94 3.05 4.95 1.79
N CYS A 95 2.52 4.86 0.59
CA CYS A 95 3.29 4.78 -0.63
C CYS A 95 2.64 5.69 -1.67
N ALA A 96 3.43 6.46 -2.40
CA ALA A 96 2.94 7.29 -3.48
C ALA A 96 3.85 7.17 -4.69
N LYS A 97 3.32 7.34 -5.90
CA LYS A 97 4.12 7.50 -7.11
C LYS A 97 3.81 8.81 -7.81
N ARG A 98 4.85 9.43 -8.33
CA ARG A 98 4.76 10.71 -9.06
C ARG A 98 5.77 10.76 -10.19
N GLY A 99 5.54 11.66 -11.15
CA GLY A 99 6.56 12.01 -12.13
C GLY A 99 7.75 12.70 -11.48
N GLY A 100 8.96 12.41 -11.95
CA GLY A 100 10.22 12.96 -11.47
C GLY A 100 11.16 11.87 -10.97
N ALA A 101 12.47 11.98 -11.22
CA ALA A 101 13.42 10.89 -10.98
C ALA A 101 13.70 10.60 -9.49
N ASN A 102 13.36 11.52 -8.59
CA ASN A 102 13.78 11.47 -7.20
C ASN A 102 12.75 10.77 -6.31
N SER A 103 13.20 9.69 -5.67
CA SER A 103 12.42 8.95 -4.66
C SER A 103 12.87 9.31 -3.25
N SER A 104 11.96 9.29 -2.28
CA SER A 104 12.29 9.59 -0.88
C SER A 104 11.60 8.65 0.08
N VAL A 105 12.19 8.45 1.25
CA VAL A 105 11.63 7.63 2.31
C VAL A 105 11.70 8.38 3.65
N ARG A 106 10.71 8.17 4.51
CA ARG A 106 10.67 8.75 5.85
C ARG A 106 9.88 7.88 6.82
N ILE A 107 10.18 8.04 8.11
CA ILE A 107 9.43 7.42 9.21
C ILE A 107 9.11 8.48 10.27
N GLU A 108 7.95 8.37 10.88
CA GLU A 108 7.48 9.27 11.93
C GLU A 108 6.68 8.51 13.00
N PRO A 109 6.55 9.05 14.23
CA PRO A 109 5.62 8.52 15.20
C PRO A 109 4.21 8.48 14.60
N ALA A 110 3.50 7.38 14.80
CA ALA A 110 2.18 7.21 14.22
C ALA A 110 1.20 8.20 14.87
N ARG A 111 0.60 9.06 14.03
CA ARG A 111 -0.40 10.03 14.45
C ARG A 111 -1.78 9.54 14.06
N GLU A 112 -2.57 9.10 15.04
CA GLU A 112 -3.96 8.71 14.80
C GLU A 112 -4.77 9.91 14.29
N VAL A 113 -5.64 9.67 13.31
CA VAL A 113 -6.55 10.66 12.74
C VAL A 113 -7.97 10.09 12.67
N PRO A 114 -9.00 10.94 12.62
CA PRO A 114 -10.35 10.48 12.36
C PRO A 114 -10.41 9.66 11.06
N ALA A 115 -11.29 8.66 11.04
CA ALA A 115 -11.63 7.96 9.80
C ALA A 115 -12.11 8.96 8.73
N PRO A 116 -11.87 8.68 7.43
CA PRO A 116 -12.45 9.48 6.35
C PRO A 116 -13.95 9.68 6.57
N SER A 117 -14.41 10.93 6.52
CA SER A 117 -15.75 11.33 6.97
C SER A 117 -16.89 10.77 6.11
N THR A 118 -16.60 10.30 4.90
CA THR A 118 -17.57 9.76 3.94
C THR A 118 -16.92 8.69 3.08
N GLY A 119 -17.71 7.70 2.65
CA GLY A 119 -17.29 6.74 1.62
C GLY A 119 -16.37 5.62 2.10
N VAL A 120 -16.32 5.34 3.40
CA VAL A 120 -15.63 4.15 3.92
C VAL A 120 -16.53 2.94 3.74
N LEU A 121 -16.14 2.03 2.85
CA LEU A 121 -16.77 0.73 2.67
C LEU A 121 -16.18 -0.25 3.69
N LEU A 122 -16.99 -1.21 4.12
CA LEU A 122 -16.58 -2.23 5.08
C LEU A 122 -16.62 -3.61 4.46
N ALA A 123 -15.54 -4.36 4.63
CA ALA A 123 -15.47 -5.77 4.30
C ALA A 123 -14.98 -6.55 5.52
N THR A 124 -15.65 -7.65 5.83
CA THR A 124 -15.24 -8.57 6.89
C THR A 124 -14.93 -9.93 6.27
N THR A 125 -13.81 -10.51 6.67
CA THR A 125 -13.45 -11.88 6.29
C THR A 125 -13.07 -12.73 7.49
N THR A 126 -13.55 -13.96 7.49
CA THR A 126 -13.17 -15.03 8.43
C THR A 126 -12.42 -16.17 7.74
N ALA A 127 -12.28 -16.08 6.42
CA ALA A 127 -11.68 -17.11 5.59
C ALA A 127 -10.14 -17.14 5.70
N SER A 128 -9.56 -18.25 5.22
CA SER A 128 -8.11 -18.33 5.03
C SER A 128 -7.66 -17.37 3.93
N TRP A 129 -6.46 -16.80 4.14
CA TRP A 129 -5.78 -15.89 3.22
C TRP A 129 -4.83 -16.60 2.26
N ASP A 130 -4.63 -17.92 2.43
CA ASP A 130 -3.76 -18.75 1.58
C ASP A 130 -4.44 -19.15 0.25
N GLY A 131 -5.69 -18.76 0.04
CA GLY A 131 -6.49 -19.10 -1.14
C GLY A 131 -7.47 -17.99 -1.53
N PRO A 132 -8.39 -18.27 -2.47
CA PRO A 132 -9.29 -17.26 -3.01
C PRO A 132 -10.41 -16.85 -2.04
N ALA A 133 -10.69 -17.62 -0.98
CA ALA A 133 -11.87 -17.45 -0.15
C ALA A 133 -11.96 -16.07 0.53
N ALA A 134 -10.86 -15.55 1.09
CA ALA A 134 -10.85 -14.19 1.63
C ALA A 134 -11.13 -13.14 0.55
N LYS A 135 -10.56 -13.32 -0.65
CA LYS A 135 -10.78 -12.42 -1.80
C LYS A 135 -12.24 -12.43 -2.27
N GLU A 136 -12.86 -13.60 -2.28
CA GLU A 136 -14.27 -13.76 -2.62
C GLU A 136 -15.18 -13.04 -1.61
N GLN A 137 -14.92 -13.18 -0.31
CA GLN A 137 -15.69 -12.46 0.73
C GLN A 137 -15.55 -10.94 0.59
N ILE A 138 -14.34 -10.44 0.34
CA ILE A 138 -14.11 -9.00 0.11
C ILE A 138 -14.84 -8.53 -1.15
N ARG A 139 -14.72 -9.26 -2.26
CA ARG A 139 -15.42 -8.94 -3.52
C ARG A 139 -16.94 -8.94 -3.34
N SER A 140 -17.49 -9.90 -2.58
CA SER A 140 -18.91 -9.97 -2.27
C SER A 140 -19.38 -8.79 -1.41
N ALA A 141 -18.58 -8.33 -0.45
CA ALA A 141 -18.89 -7.14 0.34
C ALA A 141 -18.90 -5.85 -0.49
N LEU A 142 -18.18 -5.83 -1.61
CA LEU A 142 -18.11 -4.70 -2.55
C LEU A 142 -19.08 -4.85 -3.74
N ALA A 143 -19.97 -5.86 -3.74
CA ALA A 143 -20.91 -6.05 -4.82
C ALA A 143 -21.89 -4.86 -4.93
N GLY A 144 -22.01 -4.28 -6.12
CA GLY A 144 -22.91 -3.14 -6.39
C GLY A 144 -22.32 -1.77 -6.04
N VAL A 145 -21.07 -1.71 -5.58
CA VAL A 145 -20.32 -0.45 -5.45
C VAL A 145 -20.03 0.10 -6.85
N GLU A 146 -20.19 1.41 -7.03
CA GLU A 146 -19.89 2.11 -8.28
C GLU A 146 -18.38 2.16 -8.54
N GLU A 147 -17.98 1.87 -9.77
CA GLU A 147 -16.59 1.98 -10.21
C GLU A 147 -16.14 3.45 -10.21
N LEU A 148 -14.93 3.72 -9.73
CA LEU A 148 -14.38 5.07 -9.74
C LEU A 148 -14.08 5.54 -11.18
N PRO A 149 -14.40 6.81 -11.52
CA PRO A 149 -14.10 7.39 -12.83
C PRO A 149 -12.63 7.22 -13.20
N ASP A 150 -12.35 6.94 -14.48
CA ASP A 150 -10.99 6.76 -15.01
C ASP A 150 -10.04 7.88 -14.56
N GLY A 151 -8.82 7.49 -14.19
CA GLY A 151 -7.79 8.41 -13.67
C GLY A 151 -7.10 7.91 -12.40
N PRO A 152 -6.24 8.76 -11.80
CA PRO A 152 -5.48 8.42 -10.61
C PRO A 152 -6.40 8.25 -9.39
N VAL A 153 -6.07 7.28 -8.55
CA VAL A 153 -6.83 6.94 -7.34
C VAL A 153 -5.95 7.14 -6.11
N ARG A 154 -6.55 7.71 -5.05
CA ARG A 154 -6.04 7.57 -3.68
C ARG A 154 -6.84 6.48 -2.98
N LEU A 155 -6.13 5.45 -2.53
CA LEU A 155 -6.67 4.32 -1.79
C LEU A 155 -6.11 4.29 -0.38
N GLU A 156 -6.96 4.12 0.61
CA GLU A 156 -6.57 3.83 1.98
C GLU A 156 -7.31 2.60 2.50
N LEU A 157 -6.58 1.67 3.11
CA LEU A 157 -7.10 0.45 3.69
C LEU A 157 -6.77 0.42 5.19
N ALA A 158 -7.76 0.27 6.04
CA ALA A 158 -7.58 0.12 7.48
C ALA A 158 -7.96 -1.29 7.93
N PHE A 159 -6.99 -2.06 8.39
CA PHE A 159 -7.14 -3.44 8.84
C PHE A 159 -7.29 -3.48 10.36
N THR A 160 -8.36 -4.09 10.85
CA THR A 160 -8.46 -4.52 12.26
C THR A 160 -8.28 -6.02 12.31
N VAL A 161 -7.27 -6.48 13.05
CA VAL A 161 -6.84 -7.90 13.08
C VAL A 161 -6.62 -8.40 14.50
N GLY A 162 -6.63 -9.72 14.68
CA GLY A 162 -6.15 -10.36 15.91
C GLY A 162 -4.62 -10.29 16.07
N PRO A 163 -4.07 -10.44 17.30
CA PRO A 163 -2.66 -10.18 17.62
C PRO A 163 -1.62 -11.00 16.85
N SER A 164 -1.98 -12.20 16.40
CA SER A 164 -1.03 -13.14 15.76
C SER A 164 -0.99 -13.03 14.22
N ARG A 165 -1.71 -12.08 13.63
CA ARG A 165 -1.82 -11.97 12.17
C ARG A 165 -0.69 -11.12 11.61
N ASN A 166 0.06 -11.66 10.64
CA ASN A 166 0.95 -10.85 9.83
C ASN A 166 0.11 -10.01 8.84
N TRP A 167 -0.14 -8.76 9.18
CA TRP A 167 -1.00 -7.87 8.41
C TRP A 167 -0.44 -7.52 7.01
N LEU A 168 0.88 -7.61 6.79
CA LEU A 168 1.51 -7.36 5.48
C LEU A 168 1.04 -8.37 4.42
N ASN A 169 0.69 -9.59 4.85
CA ASN A 169 0.18 -10.63 3.95
C ASN A 169 -1.26 -10.38 3.49
N LEU A 170 -1.97 -9.46 4.16
CA LEU A 170 -3.37 -9.14 3.84
C LEU A 170 -3.47 -8.13 2.69
N TRP A 171 -2.40 -7.37 2.42
CA TRP A 171 -2.45 -6.25 1.48
C TRP A 171 -2.77 -6.67 0.05
N LYS A 172 -1.93 -7.53 -0.55
CA LYS A 172 -2.08 -7.93 -1.96
C LYS A 172 -3.43 -8.60 -2.21
N PRO A 173 -3.87 -9.60 -1.42
CA PRO A 173 -5.18 -10.22 -1.65
C PRO A 173 -6.34 -9.24 -1.49
N THR A 174 -6.23 -8.27 -0.58
CA THR A 174 -7.26 -7.22 -0.43
C THR A 174 -7.31 -6.34 -1.66
N ILE A 175 -6.16 -5.81 -2.12
CA ILE A 175 -6.08 -4.97 -3.32
C ILE A 175 -6.58 -5.72 -4.55
N ASP A 176 -6.17 -6.98 -4.75
CA ASP A 176 -6.62 -7.86 -5.82
C ASP A 176 -8.15 -8.07 -5.86
N SER A 177 -8.84 -7.80 -4.75
CA SER A 177 -10.29 -7.94 -4.61
C SER A 177 -11.07 -6.66 -4.93
N LEU A 178 -10.39 -5.54 -5.19
CA LEU A 178 -10.99 -4.21 -5.38
C LEU A 178 -11.40 -3.94 -6.84
N GLY A 179 -11.58 -4.97 -7.66
CA GLY A 179 -11.96 -4.83 -9.07
C GLY A 179 -13.27 -4.05 -9.28
N ALA A 180 -14.22 -4.15 -8.35
CA ALA A 180 -15.47 -3.36 -8.39
C ALA A 180 -15.23 -1.84 -8.30
N LEU A 181 -14.20 -1.40 -7.55
CA LEU A 181 -13.86 0.00 -7.37
C LEU A 181 -12.93 0.53 -8.46
N LEU A 182 -11.96 -0.29 -8.86
CA LEU A 182 -10.84 0.11 -9.72
C LEU A 182 -11.07 -0.24 -11.20
N GLY A 183 -12.09 -1.05 -11.49
CA GLY A 183 -12.25 -1.71 -12.77
C GLY A 183 -11.26 -2.88 -12.94
N HIS A 184 -11.37 -3.57 -14.07
CA HIS A 184 -10.53 -4.73 -14.39
C HIS A 184 -9.61 -4.44 -15.59
N GLU A 185 -8.37 -4.93 -15.53
CA GLU A 185 -7.46 -4.88 -16.69
C GLU A 185 -7.91 -5.83 -17.80
N GLN A 186 -8.34 -7.04 -17.43
CA GLN A 186 -8.81 -8.09 -18.34
C GLN A 186 -10.12 -8.68 -17.81
N PRO A 187 -11.24 -8.58 -18.53
CA PRO A 187 -12.56 -8.99 -18.01
C PRO A 187 -12.67 -10.46 -17.55
N PHE A 188 -11.81 -11.34 -18.06
CA PHE A 188 -11.88 -12.79 -17.82
C PHE A 188 -10.99 -13.30 -16.68
N ARG A 189 -10.14 -12.45 -16.09
CA ARG A 189 -9.35 -12.82 -14.90
C ARG A 189 -10.02 -12.19 -13.67
N PRO A 190 -10.33 -12.94 -12.61
CA PRO A 190 -11.10 -12.40 -11.49
C PRO A 190 -10.31 -11.51 -10.53
N TRP A 191 -8.98 -11.68 -10.47
CA TRP A 191 -8.09 -11.04 -9.49
C TRP A 191 -7.07 -10.12 -10.19
N ASN A 192 -7.57 -9.14 -10.93
CA ASN A 192 -6.76 -8.22 -11.76
C ASN A 192 -7.34 -6.79 -11.80
N PRO A 193 -7.56 -6.18 -10.62
CA PRO A 193 -8.01 -4.80 -10.58
C PRO A 193 -7.05 -3.91 -11.38
N ARG A 194 -7.50 -2.76 -11.88
CA ARG A 194 -6.60 -1.72 -12.42
C ARG A 194 -5.88 -0.98 -11.28
N ASP A 195 -5.19 -1.72 -10.40
CA ASP A 195 -4.47 -1.21 -9.23
C ASP A 195 -3.25 -0.35 -9.59
N GLY A 196 -2.77 -0.45 -10.83
CA GLY A 196 -1.86 0.54 -11.43
C GLY A 196 -2.38 1.99 -11.37
N ARG A 197 -3.70 2.22 -11.29
CA ARG A 197 -4.30 3.56 -11.13
C ARG A 197 -4.05 4.18 -9.75
N ILE A 198 -3.68 3.38 -8.75
CA ILE A 198 -3.46 3.87 -7.39
C ILE A 198 -2.14 4.66 -7.38
N THR A 199 -2.24 5.96 -7.13
CA THR A 199 -1.10 6.89 -7.09
C THR A 199 -0.73 7.32 -5.66
N GLU A 200 -1.67 7.17 -4.73
CA GLU A 200 -1.46 7.29 -3.28
C GLU A 200 -2.12 6.09 -2.59
N LEU A 201 -1.33 5.32 -1.85
CA LEU A 201 -1.75 4.16 -1.06
C LEU A 201 -1.46 4.41 0.42
N GLY A 202 -2.47 4.30 1.27
CA GLY A 202 -2.33 4.27 2.73
C GLY A 202 -2.81 2.94 3.30
N LEU A 203 -2.06 2.35 4.22
CA LEU A 203 -2.35 1.05 4.83
C LEU A 203 -2.23 1.21 6.34
N HIS A 204 -3.28 0.92 7.08
CA HIS A 204 -3.39 1.18 8.52
C HIS A 204 -3.66 -0.11 9.28
N LEU A 205 -3.00 -0.28 10.44
CA LEU A 205 -3.16 -1.43 11.32
C LEU A 205 -3.79 -1.01 12.65
N ASP A 206 -4.83 -1.74 13.03
CA ASP A 206 -5.39 -1.78 14.36
C ASP A 206 -5.39 -3.25 14.85
N VAL A 207 -4.99 -3.46 16.10
CA VAL A 207 -4.97 -4.80 16.70
C VAL A 207 -6.04 -4.88 17.77
N ASP A 208 -7.01 -5.76 17.56
CA ASP A 208 -8.09 -6.04 18.49
C ASP A 208 -7.92 -7.45 19.07
N PRO A 209 -7.55 -7.59 20.35
CA PRO A 209 -7.37 -8.90 21.00
C PRO A 209 -8.63 -9.77 21.06
N SER A 210 -9.83 -9.20 20.88
CA SER A 210 -11.08 -9.95 20.85
C SER A 210 -11.29 -10.69 19.52
N LEU A 211 -10.62 -10.24 18.44
CA LEU A 211 -10.68 -10.88 17.14
C LEU A 211 -9.75 -12.09 17.10
N ARG A 212 -10.31 -13.25 16.74
CA ARG A 212 -9.54 -14.48 16.50
C ARG A 212 -9.01 -14.51 15.07
N TYR A 213 -9.81 -15.03 14.15
CA TYR A 213 -9.47 -15.20 12.74
C TYR A 213 -10.10 -14.12 11.86
N GLU A 214 -11.00 -13.33 12.43
CA GLU A 214 -11.71 -12.27 11.73
C GLU A 214 -10.76 -11.12 11.40
N VAL A 215 -10.93 -10.59 10.19
CA VAL A 215 -10.28 -9.37 9.72
C VAL A 215 -11.37 -8.43 9.24
N VAL A 216 -11.42 -7.24 9.83
CA VAL A 216 -12.31 -6.15 9.40
C VAL A 216 -11.48 -5.16 8.62
N ILE A 217 -11.95 -4.78 7.44
CA ILE A 217 -11.25 -3.90 6.50
C ILE A 217 -12.14 -2.70 6.22
N GLY A 218 -11.61 -1.51 6.51
CA GLY A 218 -12.17 -0.24 6.08
C GLY A 218 -11.50 0.18 4.78
N ILE A 219 -12.28 0.51 3.78
CA ILE A 219 -11.82 0.81 2.42
C ILE A 219 -12.28 2.21 2.08
N ALA A 220 -11.34 3.14 1.96
CA ALA A 220 -11.61 4.50 1.49
C ALA A 220 -10.89 4.72 0.16
N ALA A 221 -11.67 4.94 -0.90
CA ALA A 221 -11.13 5.17 -2.23
C ALA A 221 -11.77 6.41 -2.85
N ARG A 222 -10.95 7.26 -3.49
CA ARG A 222 -11.42 8.47 -4.16
C ARG A 222 -10.53 8.85 -5.34
N PRO A 223 -11.04 9.60 -6.32
CA PRO A 223 -10.19 10.21 -7.33
C PRO A 223 -9.10 11.07 -6.68
N ALA A 224 -7.87 10.95 -7.20
CA ALA A 224 -6.76 11.82 -6.86
C ALA A 224 -6.62 12.93 -7.91
N VAL A 225 -6.01 14.05 -7.53
CA VAL A 225 -5.67 15.11 -8.48
C VAL A 225 -4.34 14.73 -9.12
N ALA A 226 -4.28 14.66 -10.45
CA ALA A 226 -3.01 14.53 -11.15
C ALA A 226 -2.16 15.77 -10.84
N VAL A 227 -1.04 15.61 -10.13
CA VAL A 227 -0.10 16.72 -9.94
C VAL A 227 0.55 16.99 -11.30
N PRO A 228 0.45 18.21 -11.85
CA PRO A 228 1.06 18.54 -13.13
C PRO A 228 2.58 18.31 -13.08
N ILE A 229 3.14 17.79 -14.16
CA ILE A 229 4.60 17.79 -14.38
C ILE A 229 5.00 19.24 -14.57
N ASP A 230 5.78 19.78 -13.64
CA ASP A 230 6.40 21.11 -13.81
C ASP A 230 7.37 21.01 -15.00
N PRO A 231 7.17 21.78 -16.09
CA PRO A 231 8.12 21.80 -17.18
C PRO A 231 9.32 22.63 -16.72
N GLY A 232 10.37 21.94 -16.28
CA GLY A 232 11.69 22.55 -16.10
C GLY A 232 12.22 23.16 -17.39
#